data_AF-A0A1F3BAW3-F1
#
_entry.id   AF-A0A1F3BAW3-F1
#
_cell.length_a   1.000
_cell.length_b   1.000
_cell.length_c   1.000
_cell.angle_alpha   90.00
_cell.angle_beta   90.00
_cell.angle_gamma   90.00
#
_symmetry.space_group_name_H-M   'P 1'
#
loop_
_entity.id
_entity.type
_entity.pdbx_description
1 polymer ?
#
loop_
_entity_poly.entity_id
_entity_poly.type
_entity_poly.pdbx_seq_one_letter_code
_entity_poly.pdbx_strand_id
1 'polypeptide(L)' 'MDASTSVGAYFALKLAGEDPDAAHMVKAREAILKAGGIPAANSYTKFYLAMLGQIPWNDTPAVPPELMLLPS' A
#
# COMPACT_ATOMS: atom_id res chain seq x y z
N MET A 1 -8.34 -4.88 12.16
CA MET A 1 -8.35 -4.48 10.74
C MET A 1 -6.94 -4.64 10.24
N ASP A 2 -6.73 -5.34 9.12
CA ASP A 2 -5.40 -5.49 8.54
C ASP A 2 -5.07 -4.30 7.63
N ALA A 3 -3.99 -3.57 7.94
CA ALA A 3 -3.62 -2.36 7.21
C ALA A 3 -3.31 -2.65 5.73
N SER A 4 -2.64 -3.76 5.45
CA SER A 4 -2.24 -4.14 4.08
C SER A 4 -3.45 -4.35 3.17
N THR A 5 -4.39 -5.17 3.61
CA THR A 5 -5.63 -5.48 2.89
C THR A 5 -6.49 -4.23 2.73
N SER A 6 -6.67 -3.44 3.79
CA SER A 6 -7.51 -2.24 3.73
C SER A 6 -6.92 -1.15 2.83
N VAL A 7 -5.61 -0.91 2.89
CA VAL A 7 -4.92 0.03 1.99
C VAL A 7 -5.03 -0.40 0.53
N GLY A 8 -4.80 -1.69 0.26
CA GLY A 8 -4.95 -2.25 -1.09
C GLY A 8 -6.38 -2.10 -1.63
N ALA A 9 -7.39 -2.44 -0.83
CA ALA A 9 -8.80 -2.31 -1.22
C ALA A 9 -9.20 -0.86 -1.48
N TYR A 10 -8.82 0.08 -0.59
CA TYR A 10 -9.07 1.50 -0.78
C TYR A 10 -8.42 2.03 -2.07
N PHE A 11 -7.20 1.58 -2.35
CA PHE A 11 -6.51 1.98 -3.57
C PHE A 11 -7.16 1.40 -4.83
N ALA A 12 -7.61 0.14 -4.78
CA ALA A 12 -8.35 -0.48 -5.87
C ALA A 12 -9.66 0.26 -6.19
N LEU A 13 -10.39 0.72 -5.16
CA LEU A 13 -11.60 1.53 -5.34
C LEU A 13 -11.30 2.87 -6.03
N LYS A 14 -10.22 3.56 -5.62
CA LYS A 14 -9.78 4.79 -6.31
C LYS A 14 -9.44 4.52 -7.78
N LEU A 15 -8.78 3.40 -8.09
CA LEU A 15 -8.47 3.01 -9.47
C LEU A 15 -9.72 2.65 -10.28
N ALA A 16 -10.76 2.12 -9.62
CA ALA A 16 -12.06 1.85 -10.22
C ALA A 16 -12.90 3.12 -10.47
N GLY A 17 -12.42 4.29 -10.04
CA GLY A 17 -13.10 5.57 -10.25
C GLY A 17 -14.00 6.02 -9.09
N GLU A 18 -13.96 5.34 -7.94
CA GLU A 18 -14.67 5.82 -6.75
C GLU A 18 -14.11 7.17 -6.27
N ASP A 19 -15.01 8.07 -5.91
CA ASP A 19 -14.67 9.40 -5.39
C ASP A 19 -14.04 9.25 -3.99
N PRO A 20 -12.78 9.70 -3.76
CA PRO A 20 -12.14 9.67 -2.45
C PRO A 20 -12.91 10.38 -1.33
N ASP A 21 -13.79 11.31 -1.68
CA ASP A 21 -14.61 12.08 -0.75
C ASP A 21 -16.03 11.51 -0.57
N ALA A 22 -16.37 10.40 -1.25
CA ALA A 22 -17.58 9.65 -0.95
C ALA A 22 -17.57 9.15 0.50
N ALA A 23 -18.74 9.12 1.15
CA ALA A 23 -18.87 8.80 2.58
C ALA A 23 -18.21 7.47 2.98
N HIS A 24 -18.27 6.45 2.12
CA HIS A 24 -17.66 5.14 2.38
C HIS A 24 -16.12 5.18 2.22
N MET A 25 -15.60 5.97 1.27
CA MET A 25 -14.17 6.19 1.06
C MET A 25 -13.55 6.96 2.22
N VAL A 26 -14.19 8.04 2.67
CA VAL A 26 -13.73 8.80 3.85
C VAL A 26 -13.64 7.90 5.08
N LYS A 27 -14.69 7.10 5.35
CA LYS A 27 -14.69 6.16 6.47
C LYS A 27 -13.57 5.11 6.36
N ALA A 28 -13.33 4.59 5.16
CA ALA A 28 -12.23 3.65 4.92
C ALA A 28 -10.87 4.30 5.16
N ARG A 29 -10.65 5.53 4.65
CA ARG A 29 -9.44 6.33 4.86
C ARG A 29 -9.17 6.57 6.35
N GLU A 30 -10.18 6.97 7.11
CA GLU A 30 -10.05 7.19 8.56
C GLU A 30 -9.70 5.90 9.31
N ALA A 31 -10.36 4.79 8.96
CA ALA A 31 -10.04 3.50 9.56
C ALA A 31 -8.59 3.09 9.27
N ILE A 32 -8.14 3.26 8.02
CA ILE A 32 -6.76 2.97 7.58
C ILE A 32 -5.77 3.81 8.37
N LEU A 33 -6.00 5.10 8.50
CA LEU A 33 -5.14 6.00 9.26
C LEU A 33 -5.08 5.59 10.75
N LYS A 34 -6.23 5.22 11.34
CA LYS A 34 -6.29 4.72 12.73
C LYS A 34 -5.54 3.40 12.92
N ALA A 35 -5.42 2.57 11.88
CA ALA A 35 -4.63 1.34 11.89
C ALA A 35 -3.14 1.55 11.60
N GLY A 36 -2.67 2.79 11.48
CA GLY A 36 -1.26 3.12 11.23
C GLY A 36 -0.91 3.39 9.76
N GLY A 37 -1.91 3.43 8.88
CA GLY A 37 -1.76 3.85 7.48
C GLY A 37 -0.82 2.96 6.66
N ILE A 38 -0.25 3.55 5.60
CA ILE A 38 0.72 2.89 4.72
C ILE A 38 1.97 2.40 5.49
N PRO A 39 2.52 3.13 6.49
CA PRO A 39 3.67 2.63 7.27
C PRO A 39 3.42 1.27 7.94
N ALA A 40 2.20 1.01 8.41
CA ALA A 40 1.80 -0.27 9.02
C ALA A 40 1.51 -1.39 8.00
N ALA A 41 1.43 -1.07 6.70
CA ALA A 41 1.24 -2.07 5.67
C ALA A 41 2.52 -2.89 5.42
N ASN A 42 2.34 -4.12 4.96
CA ASN A 42 3.44 -5.02 4.63
C ASN A 42 4.23 -4.58 3.38
N SER A 43 5.36 -5.23 3.15
CA SER A 43 6.28 -4.97 2.04
C SER A 43 5.60 -5.08 0.68
N TYR A 44 4.70 -6.04 0.51
CA TYR A 44 4.00 -6.29 -0.75
C TYR A 44 3.05 -5.15 -1.13
N THR A 45 2.32 -4.62 -0.15
CA THR A 45 1.42 -3.47 -0.35
C THR A 45 2.22 -2.22 -0.71
N LYS A 46 3.32 -1.97 0.02
CA LYS A 46 4.22 -0.84 -0.26
C LYS A 46 4.82 -0.95 -1.66
N PHE A 47 5.25 -2.14 -2.07
CA PHE A 47 5.76 -2.41 -3.42
C PHE A 47 4.76 -2.01 -4.52
N TYR A 48 3.50 -2.45 -4.42
CA TYR A 48 2.48 -2.07 -5.40
C TYR A 48 2.16 -0.57 -5.40
N LEU A 49 2.14 0.06 -4.22
CA LEU A 49 1.94 1.50 -4.12
C LEU A 49 3.09 2.29 -4.76
N ALA A 50 4.34 1.85 -4.57
CA ALA A 50 5.51 2.48 -5.20
C ALA A 50 5.49 2.29 -6.73
N MET A 51 5.15 1.08 -7.20
CA MET A 51 4.99 0.79 -8.63
C MET A 51 3.96 1.70 -9.30
N LEU A 52 2.88 2.02 -8.59
CA LEU A 52 1.81 2.91 -9.06
C LEU A 52 2.01 4.37 -8.63
N GLY A 53 3.23 4.74 -8.22
CA GLY A 53 3.66 6.11 -7.95
C GLY A 53 3.03 6.78 -6.73
N GLN A 54 2.41 6.02 -5.82
CA GLN A 54 1.74 6.55 -4.62
C GLN A 54 2.72 6.84 -3.48
N ILE A 55 3.86 6.15 -3.45
CA ILE A 55 4.94 6.37 -2.49
C ILE A 55 6.30 6.28 -3.20
N PRO A 56 7.37 6.90 -2.68
CA PRO A 56 8.70 6.74 -3.25
C PRO A 56 9.21 5.31 -3.06
N TRP A 57 10.01 4.82 -4.01
CA TRP A 57 10.65 3.49 -3.92
C TRP A 57 11.53 3.32 -2.67
N ASN A 58 12.08 4.42 -2.13
CA ASN A 58 12.87 4.41 -0.90
C ASN A 58 12.07 3.98 0.34
N ASP A 59 10.73 4.02 0.28
CA ASP A 59 9.85 3.57 1.36
C ASP A 59 9.50 2.07 1.26
N THR A 60 10.02 1.38 0.24
CA THR A 60 9.87 -0.06 0.05
C THR A 60 11.13 -0.80 0.49
N PRO A 61 11.02 -2.00 1.09
CA PRO A 61 12.20 -2.82 1.36
C PRO A 61 12.94 -3.17 0.08
N ALA A 62 14.24 -2.92 0.04
CA ALA A 62 15.07 -3.30 -1.08
C ALA A 62 15.17 -4.83 -1.17
N VAL A 63 14.86 -5.37 -2.36
CA VAL A 63 15.15 -6.77 -2.71
C VAL A 63 16.22 -6.73 -3.80
N PRO A 64 17.52 -6.74 -3.44
CA PRO A 64 18.58 -6.61 -4.41
C PRO A 64 18.57 -7.80 -5.38
N PRO A 65 18.64 -7.59 -6.70
CA PRO A 65 18.72 -8.68 -7.67
C PRO A 65 19.95 -9.57 -7.45
N GLU A 66 21.01 -9.05 -6.82
CA GLU A 66 22.23 -9.78 -6.45
C GLU A 66 21.96 -10.93 -5.48
N LEU A 67 20.82 -10.96 -4.77
CA LEU A 67 20.43 -12.10 -3.95
C LEU A 67 20.36 -13.41 -4.76
N MET A 68 20.09 -13.33 -6.06
CA MET A 68 20.08 -14.49 -6.97
C MET A 68 21.47 -15.11 -7.18
N LEU A 69 22.55 -14.42 -6.79
CA LEU A 69 23.93 -14.87 -6.94
C LEU A 69 24.47 -15.56 -5.67
N LEU A 70 23.66 -15.67 -4.61
CA LEU A 70 24.09 -16.34 -3.39
C LEU A 70 24.30 -17.85 -3.63
N PRO A 71 25.38 -18.45 -3.11
CA PRO A 71 25.58 -19.89 -3.18
C PRO A 71 24.49 -20.62 -2.37
N SER A 72 24.11 -21.80 -2.87
CA SER A 72 23.14 -22.71 -2.24
C SER A 72 23.69 -23.41 -1.01
#